data_AF-A0A2E7UXL8-F1
#
_entry.id   AF-A0A2E7UXL8-F1
#
_cell.length_a   1.000
_cell.length_b   1.000
_cell.length_c   1.000
_cell.angle_alpha   90.00
_cell.angle_beta   90.00
_cell.angle_gamma   90.00
#
_symmetry.space_group_name_H-M   'P 1'
#
loop_
_entity.id
_entity.type
_entity.pdbx_description
1 polymer ?
#
loop_
_entity_poly.entity_id
_entity_poly.type
_entity_poly.pdbx_seq_one_letter_code
_entity_poly.pdbx_strand_id
1 'polypeptide(L)'
;MRQTILLSMAAAMCGCEWTPPVANLDTGSASGVILGDVLVVGPERPADVFILLYDADNPGPPAGLGGPVNFDVIPAESFEQSPMGSWSASYALTAVPPGRYLMSALHDTDLDFSPSVDIAKGSTCGDWGGGFVGWVTDDDGSAGPDTVPLELGPGELLTGVPAAIQVPIPIEKPAFTILGGDGEPASGQVGMSTDGTLTLAATAVGTEYIELGPLQDLSDKQPCAVSFPFVPVVSYDDAGAVIIEDMEPPQVFFTEILSAEDAASGTSPMVIQGIVDYSVADFLFQLLNFPTMAGESLELTVRVSENGRYYLPFSVSDDGDGSVDELPEGPWSVMVVNGAGQTWTVPNTFGQAETNPTEGFDPATQGATVVIR
;
A
#
# COMPACT_ATOMS: atom_id res chain seq x y z
N MET A 1 -48.26 -35.03 -30.02
CA MET A 1 -46.99 -35.21 -29.27
C MET A 1 -46.02 -34.13 -29.72
N ARG A 2 -45.88 -33.06 -28.92
CA ARG A 2 -44.84 -32.04 -29.07
C ARG A 2 -44.07 -32.05 -27.75
N GLN A 3 -42.83 -32.51 -27.78
CA GLN A 3 -41.90 -32.45 -26.66
C GLN A 3 -41.14 -31.13 -26.76
N THR A 4 -41.33 -30.29 -25.76
CA THR A 4 -40.56 -29.08 -25.52
C THR A 4 -39.35 -29.47 -24.67
N ILE A 5 -38.15 -29.28 -25.20
CA ILE A 5 -36.89 -29.43 -24.47
C ILE A 5 -36.63 -28.10 -23.75
N LEU A 6 -36.74 -28.10 -22.42
CA LEU A 6 -36.22 -27.05 -21.56
C LEU A 6 -34.74 -27.33 -21.32
N LEU A 7 -33.87 -26.49 -21.90
CA LEU A 7 -32.46 -26.45 -21.59
C LEU A 7 -32.27 -25.49 -20.40
N SER A 8 -32.12 -26.05 -19.20
CA SER A 8 -31.72 -25.29 -18.01
C SER A 8 -30.20 -25.07 -18.05
N MET A 9 -29.80 -23.86 -18.40
CA MET A 9 -28.41 -23.40 -18.34
C MET A 9 -28.14 -22.95 -16.90
N ALA A 10 -27.55 -23.82 -16.09
CA ALA A 10 -27.05 -23.46 -14.77
C ALA A 10 -25.73 -22.71 -14.97
N ALA A 11 -25.75 -21.40 -14.75
CA ALA A 11 -24.54 -20.59 -14.66
C ALA A 11 -23.75 -21.03 -13.42
N ALA A 12 -22.57 -21.60 -13.65
CA ALA A 12 -21.59 -21.83 -12.59
C ALA A 12 -21.05 -20.46 -12.15
N MET A 13 -21.52 -19.98 -11.01
CA MET A 13 -20.87 -18.90 -10.29
C MET A 13 -19.59 -19.48 -9.66
N CYS A 14 -18.47 -19.39 -10.37
CA CYS A 14 -17.17 -19.42 -9.72
C CYS A 14 -16.96 -18.03 -9.11
N GLY A 15 -17.44 -17.84 -7.88
CA GLY A 15 -16.93 -16.74 -7.06
C GLY A 15 -15.48 -17.06 -6.72
N CYS A 16 -14.57 -16.10 -6.92
CA CYS A 16 -13.26 -16.14 -6.30
C CYS A 16 -13.47 -16.05 -4.78
N GLU A 17 -13.67 -17.18 -4.11
CA GLU A 17 -13.53 -17.28 -2.66
C GLU A 17 -12.04 -17.11 -2.37
N TRP A 18 -11.62 -15.86 -2.15
CA TRP A 18 -10.42 -15.60 -1.36
C TRP A 18 -10.68 -16.22 0.02
N THR A 19 -10.09 -17.39 0.24
CA THR A 19 -10.08 -18.00 1.56
C THR A 19 -8.86 -17.42 2.24
N PRO A 20 -8.99 -16.61 3.32
CA PRO A 20 -7.83 -16.25 4.11
C PRO A 20 -7.10 -17.54 4.46
N PRO A 21 -5.76 -17.58 4.46
CA PRO A 21 -5.03 -18.75 4.90
C PRO A 21 -5.35 -18.99 6.38
N VAL A 22 -6.42 -19.73 6.64
CA VAL A 22 -6.63 -20.43 7.89
C VAL A 22 -5.74 -21.65 7.78
N ALA A 23 -4.43 -21.43 7.94
CA ALA A 23 -3.58 -22.53 8.35
C ALA A 23 -4.27 -23.14 9.57
N ASN A 24 -4.50 -24.45 9.57
CA ASN A 24 -5.00 -25.13 10.76
C ASN A 24 -4.16 -24.62 11.94
N LEU A 25 -4.79 -24.00 12.94
CA LEU A 25 -4.19 -23.58 14.21
C LEU A 25 -3.67 -24.77 15.04
N ASP A 26 -3.37 -25.90 14.37
CA ASP A 26 -2.77 -27.09 14.93
C ASP A 26 -1.26 -27.04 14.68
N THR A 27 -0.61 -25.95 15.11
CA THR A 27 0.86 -25.80 15.09
C THR A 27 1.53 -26.53 16.27
N GLY A 28 0.77 -27.28 17.07
CA GLY A 28 1.25 -27.93 18.29
C GLY A 28 1.71 -26.97 19.39
N SER A 29 1.72 -25.66 19.13
CA SER A 29 2.15 -24.60 20.04
C SER A 29 0.93 -23.79 20.47
N ALA A 30 0.81 -23.50 21.77
CA ALA A 30 -0.30 -22.71 22.28
C ALA A 30 -0.24 -21.27 21.71
N SER A 31 -1.35 -20.78 21.17
CA SER A 31 -1.48 -19.38 20.78
C SER A 31 -1.48 -18.46 22.00
N GLY A 32 -0.88 -17.29 21.86
CA GLY A 32 -0.88 -16.23 22.85
C GLY A 32 -1.98 -15.19 22.65
N VAL A 33 -1.91 -14.14 23.46
CA VAL A 33 -2.80 -12.97 23.44
C VAL A 33 -1.96 -11.71 23.60
N ILE A 34 -2.26 -10.68 22.82
CA ILE A 34 -1.67 -9.34 22.94
C ILE A 34 -2.77 -8.39 23.38
N LEU A 35 -2.56 -7.70 24.52
CA LEU A 35 -3.45 -6.69 25.07
C LEU A 35 -2.74 -5.34 25.16
N GLY A 36 -3.47 -4.30 24.81
CA GLY A 36 -2.93 -2.95 24.79
C GLY A 36 -4.00 -1.88 24.80
N ASP A 37 -3.54 -0.64 24.74
CA ASP A 37 -4.39 0.54 24.60
C ASP A 37 -3.95 1.32 23.37
N VAL A 38 -4.93 1.79 22.61
CA VAL A 38 -4.69 2.78 21.56
C VAL A 38 -4.75 4.17 22.17
N LEU A 39 -3.83 5.04 21.77
CA LEU A 39 -3.84 6.46 22.08
C LEU A 39 -4.05 7.28 20.79
N VAL A 40 -5.10 8.10 20.80
CA VAL A 40 -5.37 9.08 19.74
C VAL A 40 -5.26 10.49 20.31
N VAL A 41 -4.47 11.35 19.69
CA VAL A 41 -4.28 12.74 20.14
C VAL A 41 -5.19 13.66 19.33
N GLY A 42 -6.19 14.28 19.98
CA GLY A 42 -7.07 15.23 19.30
C GLY A 42 -8.29 15.61 20.13
N PRO A 43 -8.84 16.82 19.94
CA PRO A 43 -9.96 17.31 20.75
C PRO A 43 -11.28 16.58 20.48
N GLU A 44 -11.43 15.95 19.32
CA GLU A 44 -12.65 15.29 18.86
C GLU A 44 -12.61 13.79 19.16
N ARG A 45 -13.79 13.18 19.35
CA ARG A 45 -13.88 11.74 19.58
C ARG A 45 -13.37 10.99 18.34
N PRO A 46 -12.48 9.99 18.49
CA PRO A 46 -12.06 9.15 17.39
C PRO A 46 -13.23 8.39 16.77
N ALA A 47 -13.12 8.13 15.48
CA ALA A 47 -13.94 7.18 14.77
C ALA A 47 -13.47 5.74 15.06
N ASP A 48 -13.89 4.78 14.25
CA ASP A 48 -13.42 3.40 14.40
C ASP A 48 -11.91 3.33 14.14
N VAL A 49 -11.23 2.53 14.95
CA VAL A 49 -9.79 2.30 14.83
C VAL A 49 -9.50 0.85 14.54
N PHE A 50 -8.64 0.61 13.55
CA PHE A 50 -8.18 -0.71 13.17
C PHE A 50 -6.76 -0.94 13.70
N ILE A 51 -6.55 -2.04 14.40
CA ILE A 51 -5.22 -2.52 14.79
C ILE A 51 -4.87 -3.70 13.92
N LEU A 52 -3.76 -3.60 13.20
CA LEU A 52 -3.29 -4.60 12.24
C LEU A 52 -1.96 -5.17 12.74
N LEU A 53 -1.89 -6.50 12.84
CA LEU A 53 -0.68 -7.22 13.23
C LEU A 53 -0.07 -7.89 12.00
N TYR A 54 1.21 -7.66 11.74
CA TYR A 54 1.97 -8.23 10.64
C TYR A 54 3.08 -9.12 11.18
N ASP A 55 3.40 -10.20 10.46
CA ASP A 55 4.62 -10.97 10.71
C ASP A 55 5.83 -10.07 10.44
N ALA A 56 6.80 -9.99 11.37
CA ALA A 56 7.98 -9.15 11.20
C ALA A 56 8.91 -9.63 10.08
N ASP A 57 8.86 -10.92 9.72
CA ASP A 57 9.63 -11.49 8.61
C ASP A 57 8.83 -11.45 7.28
N ASN A 58 7.55 -11.08 7.32
CA ASN A 58 6.71 -10.79 6.16
C ASN A 58 5.85 -9.54 6.43
N PRO A 59 6.49 -8.36 6.57
CA PRO A 59 5.82 -7.15 7.02
C PRO A 59 4.83 -6.64 5.99
N GLY A 60 3.87 -5.84 6.45
CA GLY A 60 2.98 -5.11 5.57
C GLY A 60 3.69 -3.98 4.83
N PRO A 61 3.06 -3.43 3.79
CA PRO A 61 3.47 -2.17 3.17
C PRO A 61 3.68 -1.04 4.21
N PRO A 62 4.65 -0.13 4.01
CA PRO A 62 5.59 -0.05 2.89
C PRO A 62 6.84 -0.93 3.06
N ALA A 63 7.00 -1.59 4.22
CA ALA A 63 8.21 -2.36 4.54
C ALA A 63 8.22 -3.78 3.93
N GLY A 64 7.08 -4.23 3.39
CA GLY A 64 6.91 -5.55 2.79
C GLY A 64 5.64 -5.64 1.95
N LEU A 65 5.33 -6.83 1.44
CA LEU A 65 4.10 -7.14 0.70
C LEU A 65 3.17 -8.08 1.48
N GLY A 66 3.44 -8.27 2.77
CA GLY A 66 2.68 -9.17 3.64
C GLY A 66 1.29 -8.64 3.97
N GLY A 67 0.36 -9.56 4.20
CA GLY A 67 -0.95 -9.24 4.76
C GLY A 67 -0.95 -9.30 6.29
N PRO A 68 -1.93 -8.66 6.96
CA PRO A 68 -2.08 -8.79 8.40
C PRO A 68 -2.38 -10.25 8.77
N VAL A 69 -1.71 -10.75 9.80
CA VAL A 69 -1.92 -12.09 10.36
C VAL A 69 -3.01 -12.10 11.44
N ASN A 70 -3.34 -10.93 12.00
CA ASN A 70 -4.43 -10.73 12.95
C ASN A 70 -4.85 -9.25 12.95
N PHE A 71 -6.05 -8.95 13.42
CA PHE A 71 -6.53 -7.59 13.57
C PHE A 71 -7.57 -7.45 14.68
N ASP A 72 -7.78 -6.22 15.14
CA ASP A 72 -8.89 -5.83 16.01
C ASP A 72 -9.53 -4.54 15.48
N VAL A 73 -10.81 -4.35 15.76
CA VAL A 73 -11.56 -3.13 15.41
C VAL A 73 -12.13 -2.55 16.69
N ILE A 74 -11.73 -1.33 17.01
CA ILE A 74 -12.15 -0.61 18.20
C ILE A 74 -13.22 0.40 17.79
N PRO A 75 -14.49 0.19 18.20
CA PRO A 75 -15.56 1.10 17.86
C PRO A 75 -15.36 2.47 18.50
N ALA A 76 -15.76 3.54 17.79
CA ALA A 76 -15.70 4.93 18.25
C ALA A 76 -16.27 5.14 19.67
N GLU A 77 -17.33 4.41 20.05
CA GLU A 77 -17.94 4.51 21.38
C GLU A 77 -17.09 3.96 22.53
N SER A 78 -16.06 3.15 22.23
CA SER A 78 -15.16 2.56 23.23
C SER A 78 -14.12 3.55 23.74
N PHE A 79 -13.94 4.68 23.06
CA PHE A 79 -12.95 5.68 23.43
C PHE A 79 -13.38 6.54 24.61
N GLU A 80 -12.49 6.59 25.60
CA GLU A 80 -12.60 7.46 26.76
C GLU A 80 -11.65 8.65 26.63
N GLN A 81 -12.15 9.85 26.90
CA GLN A 81 -11.33 11.06 26.84
C GLN A 81 -10.52 11.24 28.13
N SER A 82 -9.22 11.40 27.98
CA SER A 82 -8.30 11.83 29.03
C SER A 82 -8.53 13.30 29.39
N PRO A 83 -8.30 13.71 30.65
CA PRO A 83 -8.29 15.12 31.05
C PRO A 83 -7.33 16.02 30.26
N MET A 84 -6.32 15.43 29.60
CA MET A 84 -5.36 16.13 28.73
C MET A 84 -5.86 16.31 27.29
N GLY A 85 -7.08 15.86 26.97
CA GLY A 85 -7.68 15.98 25.64
C GLY A 85 -7.25 14.91 24.65
N SER A 86 -6.55 13.85 25.08
CA SER A 86 -6.32 12.64 24.27
C SER A 86 -7.46 11.64 24.48
N TRP A 87 -7.55 10.64 23.62
CA TRP A 87 -8.51 9.56 23.72
C TRP A 87 -7.81 8.22 23.80
N SER A 88 -8.37 7.30 24.57
CA SER A 88 -7.85 5.94 24.68
C SER A 88 -8.95 4.89 24.73
N ALA A 89 -8.66 3.73 24.17
CA ALA A 89 -9.50 2.54 24.23
C ALA A 89 -8.60 1.30 24.22
N SER A 90 -9.03 0.24 24.89
CA SER A 90 -8.28 -1.02 24.90
C SER A 90 -8.58 -1.86 23.66
N TYR A 91 -7.59 -2.64 23.23
CA TYR A 91 -7.72 -3.63 22.15
C TYR A 91 -7.22 -5.00 22.61
N ALA A 92 -7.64 -6.05 21.91
CA ALA A 92 -7.24 -7.43 22.21
C ALA A 92 -7.06 -8.27 20.94
N LEU A 93 -5.81 -8.65 20.66
CA LEU A 93 -5.50 -9.65 19.63
C LEU A 93 -5.42 -11.02 20.28
N THR A 94 -6.34 -11.91 19.93
CA THR A 94 -6.43 -13.26 20.49
C THR A 94 -6.02 -14.32 19.48
N ALA A 95 -5.64 -15.50 19.98
CA ALA A 95 -5.19 -16.63 19.16
C ALA A 95 -3.98 -16.30 18.26
N VAL A 96 -3.11 -15.39 18.71
CA VAL A 96 -1.90 -14.99 17.98
C VAL A 96 -0.88 -16.14 18.08
N PRO A 97 -0.36 -16.69 16.97
CA PRO A 97 0.72 -17.66 17.02
C PRO A 97 1.95 -17.09 17.75
N PRO A 98 2.86 -17.93 18.26
CA PRO A 98 4.14 -17.44 18.76
C PRO A 98 4.99 -16.92 17.60
N GLY A 99 5.68 -15.80 17.79
CA GLY A 99 6.45 -15.17 16.72
C GLY A 99 6.88 -13.73 16.99
N ARG A 100 7.34 -13.09 15.92
CA ARG A 100 7.81 -11.69 15.88
C ARG A 100 6.84 -10.88 15.04
N TYR A 101 6.38 -9.76 15.56
CA TYR A 101 5.28 -9.02 14.94
C TYR A 101 5.52 -7.51 14.87
N LEU A 102 5.12 -6.89 13.77
CA LEU A 102 4.93 -5.45 13.68
C LEU A 102 3.45 -5.11 13.87
N MET A 103 3.17 -3.91 14.39
CA MET A 103 1.80 -3.47 14.63
C MET A 103 1.58 -2.08 14.03
N SER A 104 0.54 -1.98 13.22
CA SER A 104 0.04 -0.71 12.67
C SER A 104 -1.33 -0.40 13.24
N ALA A 105 -1.64 0.89 13.30
CA ALA A 105 -2.94 1.41 13.71
C ALA A 105 -3.45 2.40 12.67
N LEU A 106 -4.72 2.29 12.33
CA LEU A 106 -5.43 3.18 11.41
C LEU A 106 -6.66 3.74 12.10
N HIS A 107 -6.78 5.07 12.12
CA HIS A 107 -7.97 5.80 12.56
C HIS A 107 -8.63 6.43 11.33
N ASP A 108 -9.74 5.82 10.92
CA ASP A 108 -10.59 6.20 9.78
C ASP A 108 -11.45 7.40 10.14
N THR A 109 -10.97 8.62 9.94
CA THR A 109 -11.58 9.82 10.54
C THR A 109 -12.82 10.29 9.77
N ASP A 110 -12.81 10.15 8.45
CA ASP A 110 -13.89 10.58 7.58
C ASP A 110 -14.86 9.45 7.18
N LEU A 111 -14.64 8.23 7.70
CA LEU A 111 -15.53 7.08 7.61
C LEU A 111 -15.67 6.53 6.19
N ASP A 112 -14.61 6.66 5.40
CA ASP A 112 -14.59 6.19 4.01
C ASP A 112 -13.87 4.84 3.83
N PHE A 113 -13.25 4.31 4.89
CA PHE A 113 -12.63 2.99 4.86
C PHE A 113 -13.62 1.89 4.47
N SER A 114 -13.25 1.12 3.46
CA SER A 114 -14.02 -0.04 3.01
C SER A 114 -13.09 -1.21 2.69
N PRO A 115 -13.18 -2.33 3.42
CA PRO A 115 -12.33 -3.50 3.16
C PRO A 115 -12.66 -4.21 1.85
N SER A 116 -13.79 -3.87 1.22
CA SER A 116 -14.28 -4.46 -0.03
C SER A 116 -13.93 -3.65 -1.29
N VAL A 117 -13.47 -2.41 -1.14
CA VAL A 117 -13.15 -1.52 -2.27
C VAL A 117 -11.66 -1.22 -2.22
N ASP A 118 -10.88 -1.61 -3.23
CA ASP A 118 -9.41 -1.48 -3.19
C ASP A 118 -8.95 -0.03 -2.93
N ILE A 119 -9.60 0.96 -3.54
CA ILE A 119 -9.28 2.38 -3.30
C ILE A 119 -9.63 2.85 -1.88
N ALA A 120 -10.44 2.13 -1.12
CA ALA A 120 -10.81 2.46 0.25
C ALA A 120 -10.28 1.45 1.27
N LYS A 121 -9.55 0.43 0.82
CA LYS A 121 -8.98 -0.63 1.65
C LYS A 121 -7.66 -0.19 2.26
N GLY A 122 -7.72 0.44 3.42
CA GLY A 122 -6.59 1.03 4.14
C GLY A 122 -6.64 2.54 4.14
N SER A 123 -5.75 3.15 4.92
CA SER A 123 -5.53 4.59 5.06
C SER A 123 -5.88 5.44 3.84
N THR A 124 -6.74 6.43 3.98
CA THR A 124 -7.08 7.45 2.97
C THR A 124 -6.68 8.85 3.44
N CYS A 125 -6.90 9.88 2.62
CA CYS A 125 -6.60 11.23 3.06
C CYS A 125 -7.58 11.70 4.12
N GLY A 126 -7.08 12.30 5.21
CA GLY A 126 -7.91 12.73 6.34
C GLY A 126 -7.87 11.75 7.50
N ASP A 127 -7.42 10.53 7.24
CA ASP A 127 -7.12 9.51 8.25
C ASP A 127 -5.85 9.80 9.02
N TRP A 128 -5.68 9.03 10.09
CA TRP A 128 -4.47 9.03 10.90
C TRP A 128 -3.88 7.64 11.01
N GLY A 129 -2.60 7.54 10.68
CA GLY A 129 -1.78 6.35 10.84
C GLY A 129 -0.97 6.35 12.14
N GLY A 130 -0.53 5.16 12.51
CA GLY A 130 0.29 4.92 13.69
C GLY A 130 0.63 3.46 13.86
N GLY A 131 1.04 3.10 15.08
CA GLY A 131 1.42 1.73 15.40
C GLY A 131 2.09 1.60 16.75
N PHE A 132 2.70 0.44 16.97
CA PHE A 132 3.61 0.23 18.09
C PHE A 132 5.00 0.76 17.74
N VAL A 133 5.49 1.71 18.53
CA VAL A 133 6.81 2.31 18.36
C VAL A 133 7.67 2.11 19.60
N GLY A 134 8.95 1.86 19.38
CA GLY A 134 9.99 1.78 20.39
C GLY A 134 11.02 2.88 20.21
N TRP A 135 12.00 2.94 21.10
CA TRP A 135 13.14 3.86 20.97
C TRP A 135 14.32 3.10 20.35
N VAL A 136 14.76 3.52 19.17
CA VAL A 136 15.86 2.88 18.42
C VAL A 136 17.05 3.84 18.42
N THR A 137 18.27 3.27 18.47
CA THR A 137 19.52 4.03 18.29
C THR A 137 20.16 3.59 17.00
N ASP A 138 20.38 4.54 16.11
CA ASP A 138 20.99 4.37 14.81
C ASP A 138 22.51 4.21 14.92
N ASP A 139 23.15 3.75 13.84
CA ASP A 139 24.60 3.50 13.79
C ASP A 139 25.45 4.76 13.98
N ASP A 140 24.89 5.93 13.69
CA ASP A 140 25.52 7.25 13.93
C ASP A 140 25.40 7.71 15.40
N GLY A 141 24.70 6.94 16.25
CA GLY A 141 24.45 7.25 17.65
C GLY A 141 23.25 8.18 17.90
N SER A 142 22.53 8.58 16.84
CA SER A 142 21.24 9.24 16.93
C SER A 142 20.20 8.27 17.50
N ALA A 143 19.18 8.77 18.20
CA ALA A 143 18.15 7.91 18.74
C ALA A 143 16.79 8.59 18.71
N GLY A 144 15.76 7.83 18.33
CA GLY A 144 14.41 8.34 18.14
C GLY A 144 13.35 7.25 18.23
N PRO A 145 12.07 7.64 18.23
CA PRO A 145 10.98 6.70 18.12
C PRO A 145 10.95 6.08 16.71
N ASP A 146 10.88 4.75 16.63
CA ASP A 146 10.74 4.02 15.38
C ASP A 146 9.90 2.76 15.58
N THR A 147 9.43 2.15 14.49
CA THR A 147 8.68 0.90 14.51
C THR A 147 9.60 -0.23 14.97
N VAL A 148 9.19 -0.98 15.99
CA VAL A 148 9.98 -2.11 16.51
C VAL A 148 9.12 -3.37 16.61
N PRO A 149 9.71 -4.57 16.46
CA PRO A 149 8.96 -5.81 16.58
C PRO A 149 8.59 -6.12 18.04
N LEU A 150 7.41 -6.70 18.19
CA LEU A 150 6.89 -7.36 19.38
C LEU A 150 7.29 -8.84 19.33
N GLU A 151 7.73 -9.39 20.45
CA GLU A 151 8.01 -10.82 20.59
C GLU A 151 6.88 -11.47 21.38
N LEU A 152 6.32 -12.58 20.89
CA LEU A 152 5.29 -13.34 21.58
C LEU A 152 5.67 -14.83 21.68
N GLY A 153 5.77 -15.34 22.90
CA GLY A 153 6.06 -16.74 23.19
C GLY A 153 4.82 -17.64 23.18
N PRO A 154 5.01 -18.98 23.20
CA PRO A 154 3.92 -19.95 23.25
C PRO A 154 2.99 -19.79 24.47
N GLY A 155 1.71 -19.52 24.21
CA GLY A 155 0.67 -19.33 25.23
C GLY A 155 0.85 -18.07 26.07
N GLU A 156 1.72 -17.15 25.64
CA GLU A 156 2.02 -15.92 26.38
C GLU A 156 0.84 -14.95 26.35
N LEU A 157 0.65 -14.25 27.47
CA LEU A 157 -0.20 -13.06 27.55
C LEU A 157 0.73 -11.84 27.59
N LEU A 158 0.86 -11.16 26.46
CA LEU A 158 1.61 -9.91 26.35
C LEU A 158 0.66 -8.74 26.65
N THR A 159 0.99 -7.90 27.63
CA THR A 159 0.15 -6.77 28.06
C THR A 159 0.92 -5.46 28.05
N GLY A 160 0.20 -4.35 27.92
CA GLY A 160 0.82 -3.01 28.00
C GLY A 160 1.56 -2.65 26.71
N VAL A 161 1.04 -3.10 25.58
CA VAL A 161 1.52 -2.75 24.24
C VAL A 161 0.74 -1.51 23.77
N PRO A 162 1.30 -0.30 23.78
CA PRO A 162 0.58 0.87 23.31
C PRO A 162 0.58 0.94 21.78
N ALA A 163 -0.54 1.30 21.17
CA ALA A 163 -0.58 1.75 19.78
C ALA A 163 -0.82 3.25 19.75
N ALA A 164 0.10 4.02 19.17
CA ALA A 164 -0.02 5.48 19.11
C ALA A 164 -0.38 5.93 17.71
N ILE A 165 -1.48 6.68 17.59
CA ILE A 165 -1.95 7.29 16.34
C ILE A 165 -1.56 8.75 16.33
N GLN A 166 -0.69 9.13 15.39
CA GLN A 166 -0.02 10.44 15.41
C GLN A 166 0.25 11.03 14.03
N VAL A 167 0.19 10.23 12.97
CA VAL A 167 0.61 10.67 11.64
C VAL A 167 -0.64 10.92 10.80
N PRO A 168 -0.99 12.19 10.50
CA PRO A 168 -2.08 12.45 9.58
C PRO A 168 -1.67 11.97 8.19
N ILE A 169 -2.63 11.46 7.43
CA ILE A 169 -2.43 10.94 6.09
C ILE A 169 -2.87 12.05 5.13
N PRO A 170 -1.92 12.78 4.52
CA PRO A 170 -2.22 14.06 3.89
C PRO A 170 -2.60 13.91 2.41
N ILE A 171 -2.56 12.69 1.89
CA ILE A 171 -2.64 12.39 0.46
C ILE A 171 -3.60 11.22 0.29
N GLU A 172 -4.45 11.36 -0.72
CA GLU A 172 -5.37 10.31 -1.07
C GLU A 172 -4.65 9.27 -1.91
N LYS A 173 -5.12 8.04 -1.83
CA LYS A 173 -4.68 6.95 -2.69
C LYS A 173 -4.61 7.35 -4.17
N PRO A 174 -3.41 7.44 -4.78
CA PRO A 174 -3.33 7.59 -6.21
C PRO A 174 -3.91 6.40 -6.94
N ALA A 175 -4.98 6.61 -7.71
CA ALA A 175 -5.17 5.74 -8.86
C ALA A 175 -4.14 6.10 -9.94
N PHE A 176 -3.77 5.12 -10.75
CA PHE A 176 -2.92 5.35 -11.88
C PHE A 176 -3.36 4.57 -13.12
N THR A 177 -2.95 5.05 -14.28
CA THR A 177 -3.03 4.35 -15.55
C THR A 177 -1.64 4.13 -16.10
N ILE A 178 -1.49 3.09 -16.93
CA ILE A 178 -0.31 2.91 -17.75
C ILE A 178 -0.48 3.77 -19.00
N LEU A 179 0.53 4.55 -19.38
CA LEU A 179 0.55 5.28 -20.64
C LEU A 179 1.17 4.43 -21.76
N GLY A 180 0.60 4.53 -22.96
CA GLY A 180 1.18 3.99 -24.18
C GLY A 180 2.36 4.81 -24.68
N GLY A 181 3.05 4.33 -25.72
CA GLY A 181 4.16 5.06 -26.35
C GLY A 181 3.76 6.37 -27.04
N ASP A 182 2.46 6.64 -27.16
CA ASP A 182 1.87 7.90 -27.62
C ASP A 182 1.56 8.89 -26.48
N GLY A 183 1.79 8.49 -25.21
CA GLY A 183 1.51 9.30 -24.02
C GLY A 183 0.04 9.28 -23.58
N GLU A 184 -0.80 8.48 -24.23
CA GLU A 184 -2.21 8.35 -23.89
C GLU A 184 -2.47 7.13 -22.99
N PRO A 185 -3.54 7.12 -22.17
CA PRO A 185 -3.90 5.95 -21.37
C PRO A 185 -4.05 4.69 -22.23
N ALA A 186 -3.30 3.65 -21.88
CA ALA A 186 -3.31 2.41 -22.63
C ALA A 186 -4.58 1.59 -22.34
N SER A 187 -5.14 0.98 -23.39
CA SER A 187 -6.18 -0.03 -23.29
C SER A 187 -5.66 -1.38 -23.82
N GLY A 188 -5.44 -2.34 -22.93
CA GLY A 188 -4.92 -3.68 -23.28
C GLY A 188 -3.43 -3.88 -22.99
N GLN A 189 -2.70 -4.53 -23.88
CA GLN A 189 -1.29 -4.89 -23.60
C GLN A 189 -0.33 -3.76 -23.93
N VAL A 190 0.49 -3.37 -22.96
CA VAL A 190 1.60 -2.43 -23.13
C VAL A 190 2.89 -3.24 -23.16
N GLY A 191 3.55 -3.29 -24.32
CA GLY A 191 4.84 -3.95 -24.45
C GLY A 191 5.93 -3.12 -23.79
N MET A 192 6.74 -3.74 -22.93
CA MET A 192 7.91 -3.13 -22.31
C MET A 192 9.11 -4.01 -22.61
N SER A 193 10.15 -3.46 -23.22
CA SER A 193 11.42 -4.17 -23.32
C SER A 193 12.10 -4.20 -21.96
N THR A 194 12.93 -5.23 -21.72
CA THR A 194 13.68 -5.36 -20.46
C THR A 194 14.61 -4.18 -20.14
N ASP A 195 15.02 -3.40 -21.14
CA ASP A 195 15.80 -2.16 -21.03
C ASP A 195 14.96 -0.88 -21.19
N GLY A 196 13.64 -1.02 -21.38
CA GLY A 196 12.71 0.06 -21.64
C GLY A 196 12.17 0.71 -20.37
N THR A 197 11.39 1.78 -20.58
CA THR A 197 10.65 2.46 -19.52
C THR A 197 9.15 2.27 -19.69
N LEU A 198 8.44 2.35 -18.57
CA LEU A 198 6.99 2.40 -18.47
C LEU A 198 6.62 3.71 -17.79
N THR A 199 5.64 4.43 -18.33
CA THR A 199 5.11 5.62 -17.66
C THR A 199 3.79 5.29 -16.97
N LEU A 200 3.74 5.53 -15.67
CA LEU A 200 2.53 5.46 -14.86
C LEU A 200 2.04 6.89 -14.61
N ALA A 201 0.80 7.18 -14.94
CA ALA A 201 0.20 8.50 -14.71
C ALA A 201 -0.83 8.42 -13.60
N ALA A 202 -0.71 9.28 -12.60
CA ALA A 202 -1.71 9.49 -11.57
C ALA A 202 -3.02 9.94 -12.25
N THR A 203 -4.15 9.40 -11.80
CA THR A 203 -5.45 9.61 -12.42
C THR A 203 -6.54 9.71 -11.37
N ALA A 204 -7.60 10.44 -11.69
CA ALA A 204 -8.75 10.59 -10.81
C ALA A 204 -9.56 9.29 -10.71
N VAL A 205 -10.29 9.14 -9.60
CA VAL A 205 -11.22 8.03 -9.36
C VAL A 205 -12.61 8.60 -9.20
N GLY A 206 -13.56 8.07 -9.97
CA GLY A 206 -14.98 8.31 -9.77
C GLY A 206 -15.71 6.98 -9.60
N THR A 207 -16.16 6.70 -8.38
CA THR A 207 -17.03 5.57 -8.03
C THR A 207 -18.30 6.07 -7.35
N GLU A 208 -19.27 5.20 -7.08
CA GLU A 208 -20.46 5.59 -6.29
C GLU A 208 -20.14 5.89 -4.81
N TYR A 209 -18.95 5.52 -4.33
CA TYR A 209 -18.52 5.66 -2.94
C TYR A 209 -17.51 6.79 -2.75
N ILE A 210 -16.68 7.06 -3.76
CA ILE A 210 -15.52 7.97 -3.70
C ILE A 210 -15.44 8.76 -5.02
N GLU A 211 -15.42 10.09 -4.92
CA GLU A 211 -15.13 11.02 -6.01
C GLU A 211 -13.85 11.81 -5.68
N LEU A 212 -12.74 11.46 -6.33
CA LEU A 212 -11.46 12.17 -6.19
C LEU A 212 -11.24 13.03 -7.43
N GLY A 213 -11.27 14.34 -7.24
CA GLY A 213 -11.10 15.31 -8.32
C GLY A 213 -9.71 15.22 -8.97
N PRO A 214 -9.57 15.60 -10.26
CA PRO A 214 -8.29 15.55 -10.95
C PRO A 214 -7.32 16.62 -10.42
N LEU A 215 -6.07 16.23 -10.14
CA LEU A 215 -4.95 17.16 -10.25
C LEU A 215 -4.68 17.38 -11.74
N GLN A 216 -5.09 18.53 -12.26
CA GLN A 216 -4.75 18.96 -13.62
C GLN A 216 -3.32 19.55 -13.69
N ASP A 217 -2.87 20.10 -12.56
CA ASP A 217 -1.54 20.64 -12.33
C ASP A 217 -1.31 20.71 -10.81
N LEU A 218 -0.07 20.46 -10.37
CA LEU A 218 0.37 20.61 -8.99
C LEU A 218 0.15 22.04 -8.44
N SER A 219 -0.06 23.03 -9.32
CA SER A 219 -0.31 24.43 -8.96
C SER A 219 -1.71 24.76 -8.40
N ASP A 220 -2.71 23.89 -8.57
CA ASP A 220 -4.10 24.06 -8.05
C ASP A 220 -4.50 22.92 -7.09
N LYS A 221 -3.56 22.50 -6.26
CA LYS A 221 -3.73 21.34 -5.39
C LYS A 221 -4.77 21.58 -4.30
N GLN A 222 -5.82 20.77 -4.30
CA GLN A 222 -6.75 20.62 -3.18
C GLN A 222 -6.17 19.63 -2.15
N PRO A 223 -6.54 19.73 -0.86
CA PRO A 223 -6.32 18.63 0.08
C PRO A 223 -6.82 17.30 -0.51
N CYS A 224 -6.13 16.19 -0.24
CA CYS A 224 -6.54 14.86 -0.71
C CYS A 224 -6.51 14.67 -2.23
N ALA A 225 -5.66 15.42 -2.91
CA ALA A 225 -5.48 15.24 -4.34
C ALA A 225 -4.59 14.04 -4.67
N VAL A 226 -4.86 13.41 -5.82
CA VAL A 226 -4.17 12.20 -6.31
C VAL A 226 -2.83 12.55 -6.96
N SER A 227 -1.74 12.12 -6.34
CA SER A 227 -0.38 12.22 -6.89
C SER A 227 0.51 11.10 -6.34
N PHE A 228 1.71 10.97 -6.90
CA PHE A 228 2.76 10.08 -6.39
C PHE A 228 3.67 10.85 -5.42
N PRO A 229 3.62 10.57 -4.10
CA PRO A 229 4.45 11.26 -3.13
C PRO A 229 5.85 10.69 -3.04
N PHE A 230 6.82 11.57 -2.88
CA PHE A 230 8.22 11.27 -2.62
C PHE A 230 8.57 11.74 -1.21
N VAL A 231 9.18 10.85 -0.42
CA VAL A 231 9.56 11.13 0.97
C VAL A 231 10.96 11.76 0.97
N PRO A 232 11.16 12.97 1.50
CA PRO A 232 12.49 13.56 1.53
C PRO A 232 13.39 12.81 2.51
N VAL A 233 14.56 12.40 2.05
CA VAL A 233 15.64 11.89 2.91
C VAL A 233 16.39 13.10 3.44
N VAL A 234 16.34 13.32 4.76
CA VAL A 234 16.88 14.53 5.38
C VAL A 234 18.02 14.23 6.35
N SER A 235 19.00 15.10 6.38
CA SER A 235 20.04 15.20 7.40
C SER A 235 19.96 16.58 8.08
N TYR A 236 20.79 16.80 9.10
CA TYR A 236 20.88 18.07 9.81
C TYR A 236 22.33 18.56 9.84
N ASP A 237 22.55 19.84 9.55
CA ASP A 237 23.87 20.45 9.70
C ASP A 237 24.21 20.73 11.18
N ASP A 238 25.46 21.17 11.43
CA ASP A 238 25.93 21.54 12.77
C ASP A 238 25.11 22.67 13.44
N ALA A 239 24.35 23.44 12.65
CA ALA A 239 23.45 24.49 13.13
C ALA A 239 22.01 24.00 13.35
N GLY A 240 21.72 22.72 13.08
CA GLY A 240 20.40 22.11 13.15
C GLY A 240 19.49 22.46 11.97
N ALA A 241 20.03 22.98 10.88
CA ALA A 241 19.27 23.22 9.66
C ALA A 241 19.06 21.90 8.90
N VAL A 242 17.85 21.70 8.40
CA VAL A 242 17.47 20.54 7.57
C VAL A 242 18.19 20.62 6.23
N ILE A 243 18.87 19.55 5.85
CA ILE A 243 19.43 19.32 4.51
C ILE A 243 18.64 18.17 3.89
N ILE A 244 18.18 18.34 2.65
CA ILE A 244 17.57 17.26 1.88
C ILE A 244 18.70 16.60 1.09
N GLU A 245 19.00 15.36 1.42
CA GLU A 245 20.04 14.55 0.79
C GLU A 245 19.51 13.87 -0.48
N ASP A 246 18.27 13.39 -0.44
CA ASP A 246 17.63 12.67 -1.54
C ASP A 246 16.10 12.66 -1.41
N MET A 247 15.41 12.00 -2.33
CA MET A 247 13.97 11.76 -2.32
C MET A 247 13.68 10.26 -2.48
N GLU A 248 13.02 9.63 -1.52
CA GLU A 248 12.57 8.25 -1.65
C GLU A 248 11.28 8.21 -2.51
N PRO A 249 11.30 7.57 -3.70
CA PRO A 249 10.13 7.44 -4.55
C PRO A 249 9.12 6.42 -3.97
N PRO A 250 7.86 6.42 -4.44
CA PRO A 250 7.00 5.25 -4.28
C PRO A 250 7.67 4.01 -4.85
N GLN A 251 7.51 2.88 -4.17
CA GLN A 251 7.99 1.60 -4.65
C GLN A 251 7.06 1.07 -5.74
N VAL A 252 7.63 0.48 -6.78
CA VAL A 252 6.88 -0.15 -7.86
C VAL A 252 7.30 -1.62 -7.93
N PHE A 253 6.34 -2.53 -8.04
CA PHE A 253 6.56 -3.96 -8.12
C PHE A 253 5.89 -4.53 -9.36
N PHE A 254 6.59 -5.38 -10.08
CA PHE A 254 6.02 -6.16 -11.17
C PHE A 254 5.83 -7.59 -10.68
N THR A 255 4.61 -8.10 -10.76
CA THR A 255 4.28 -9.49 -10.42
C THR A 255 3.85 -10.23 -11.68
N GLU A 256 4.49 -11.37 -11.93
CA GLU A 256 4.17 -12.24 -13.06
C GLU A 256 2.72 -12.72 -12.97
N ILE A 257 1.97 -12.58 -14.06
CA ILE A 257 0.62 -13.14 -14.17
C ILE A 257 0.76 -14.53 -14.78
N LEU A 258 0.71 -15.54 -13.92
CA LEU A 258 0.80 -16.94 -14.32
C LEU A 258 -0.35 -17.37 -15.23
N SER A 259 -0.06 -18.30 -16.14
CA SER A 259 -1.12 -19.02 -16.85
C SER A 259 -1.93 -19.88 -15.88
N ALA A 260 -3.16 -20.23 -16.24
CA ALA A 260 -3.99 -21.13 -15.43
C ALA A 260 -3.34 -22.51 -15.22
N GLU A 261 -2.51 -22.95 -16.17
CA GLU A 261 -1.76 -24.21 -16.07
C GLU A 261 -0.64 -24.11 -15.03
N ASP A 262 0.17 -23.03 -15.08
CA ASP A 262 1.28 -22.80 -14.16
C ASP A 262 0.78 -22.57 -12.72
N ALA A 263 -0.31 -21.81 -12.58
CA ALA A 263 -0.98 -21.62 -11.30
C ALA A 263 -1.48 -22.96 -10.73
N ALA A 264 -2.03 -23.84 -11.57
CA ALA A 264 -2.52 -25.15 -11.15
C ALA A 264 -1.39 -26.14 -10.80
N SER A 265 -0.18 -25.97 -11.35
CA SER A 265 0.99 -26.77 -10.99
C SER A 265 1.67 -26.33 -9.69
N GLY A 266 1.21 -25.24 -9.07
CA GLY A 266 1.80 -24.69 -7.85
C GLY A 266 3.08 -23.89 -8.13
N THR A 267 3.26 -23.40 -9.34
CA THR A 267 4.33 -22.43 -9.66
C THR A 267 4.05 -21.15 -8.90
N SER A 268 5.06 -20.55 -8.29
CA SER A 268 4.94 -19.24 -7.67
C SER A 268 5.26 -18.15 -8.69
N PRO A 269 4.47 -17.06 -8.77
CA PRO A 269 4.77 -15.96 -9.66
C PRO A 269 6.09 -15.30 -9.24
N MET A 270 6.88 -14.89 -10.22
CA MET A 270 8.03 -14.02 -9.97
C MET A 270 7.55 -12.60 -9.60
N VAL A 271 8.23 -11.98 -8.63
CA VAL A 271 8.03 -10.57 -8.28
C VAL A 271 9.37 -9.86 -8.36
N ILE A 272 9.41 -8.72 -9.05
CA ILE A 272 10.59 -7.85 -9.14
C ILE A 272 10.24 -6.42 -8.75
N GLN A 273 11.25 -5.69 -8.29
CA GLN A 273 11.15 -4.27 -7.98
C GLN A 273 11.49 -3.43 -9.22
N GLY A 274 10.60 -2.48 -9.53
CA GLY A 274 10.81 -1.43 -10.50
C GLY A 274 11.69 -0.32 -9.94
N ILE A 275 12.45 0.30 -10.85
CA ILE A 275 13.35 1.41 -10.58
C ILE A 275 12.67 2.68 -11.07
N VAL A 276 12.35 3.59 -10.16
CA VAL A 276 11.72 4.87 -10.49
C VAL A 276 12.79 5.88 -10.88
N ASP A 277 12.71 6.40 -12.10
CA ASP A 277 13.58 7.47 -12.58
C ASP A 277 13.02 8.84 -12.15
N TYR A 278 13.83 9.62 -11.45
CA TYR A 278 13.47 10.98 -11.04
C TYR A 278 14.70 11.89 -10.89
N SER A 279 14.45 13.19 -10.71
CA SER A 279 15.46 14.22 -10.51
C SER A 279 15.25 14.89 -9.16
N VAL A 280 16.22 14.71 -8.24
CA VAL A 280 16.22 15.40 -6.93
C VAL A 280 16.12 16.92 -7.11
N ALA A 281 16.76 17.47 -8.14
CA ALA A 281 16.74 18.90 -8.42
C ALA A 281 15.33 19.43 -8.72
N ASP A 282 14.48 18.61 -9.36
CA ASP A 282 13.11 18.99 -9.70
C ASP A 282 12.25 19.06 -8.43
N PHE A 283 12.42 18.11 -7.51
CA PHE A 283 11.74 18.12 -6.21
C PHE A 283 12.24 19.22 -5.27
N LEU A 284 13.55 19.48 -5.25
CA LEU A 284 14.09 20.62 -4.50
C LEU A 284 13.47 21.94 -4.96
N PHE A 285 13.28 22.11 -6.27
CA PHE A 285 12.58 23.28 -6.78
C PHE A 285 11.12 23.33 -6.31
N GLN A 286 10.40 22.20 -6.34
CA GLN A 286 9.03 22.14 -5.79
C GLN A 286 9.00 22.53 -4.31
N LEU A 287 9.84 21.92 -3.47
CA LEU A 287 9.89 22.17 -2.02
C LEU A 287 10.25 23.61 -1.67
N LEU A 288 11.12 24.26 -2.46
CA LEU A 288 11.44 25.68 -2.30
C LEU A 288 10.25 26.60 -2.59
N ASN A 289 9.36 26.22 -3.51
CA ASN A 289 8.18 27.00 -3.87
C ASN A 289 6.94 26.62 -3.04
N PHE A 290 6.88 25.38 -2.55
CA PHE A 290 5.74 24.79 -1.82
C PHE A 290 6.22 24.01 -0.58
N PRO A 291 6.77 24.69 0.44
CA PRO A 291 7.47 24.05 1.56
C PRO A 291 6.57 23.23 2.51
N THR A 292 5.25 23.24 2.31
CA THR A 292 4.29 22.50 3.11
C THR A 292 3.87 21.17 2.46
N MET A 293 4.46 20.79 1.33
CA MET A 293 4.12 19.57 0.60
C MET A 293 5.32 18.63 0.54
N ALA A 294 5.08 17.32 0.51
CA ALA A 294 6.09 16.36 0.07
C ALA A 294 6.44 16.64 -1.40
N GLY A 295 7.60 16.17 -1.87
CA GLY A 295 7.87 16.19 -3.31
C GLY A 295 6.82 15.32 -4.01
N GLU A 296 6.17 15.80 -5.07
CA GLU A 296 5.08 15.08 -5.70
C GLU A 296 5.22 15.04 -7.22
N SER A 297 4.78 13.94 -7.82
CA SER A 297 4.73 13.77 -9.26
C SER A 297 3.36 13.30 -9.72
N LEU A 298 2.95 13.75 -10.91
CA LEU A 298 1.78 13.21 -11.60
C LEU A 298 2.13 11.99 -12.46
N GLU A 299 3.42 11.78 -12.75
CA GLU A 299 3.89 10.66 -13.54
C GLU A 299 5.10 9.99 -12.89
N LEU A 300 5.17 8.66 -12.96
CA LEU A 300 6.38 7.90 -12.66
C LEU A 300 6.92 7.31 -13.95
N THR A 301 8.21 7.50 -14.20
CA THR A 301 8.94 6.74 -15.22
C THR A 301 9.62 5.57 -14.52
N VAL A 302 9.29 4.34 -14.92
CA VAL A 302 9.71 3.13 -14.24
C VAL A 302 10.47 2.22 -15.20
N ARG A 303 11.63 1.71 -14.77
CA ARG A 303 12.37 0.64 -15.46
C ARG A 303 12.27 -0.66 -14.68
N VAL A 304 12.37 -1.80 -15.37
CA VAL A 304 12.44 -3.12 -14.71
C VAL A 304 13.89 -3.55 -14.44
N SER A 305 14.86 -2.79 -14.93
CA SER A 305 16.26 -3.14 -14.82
C SER A 305 17.21 -1.95 -14.86
N GLU A 306 18.39 -2.20 -14.32
CA GLU A 306 19.55 -1.33 -14.45
C GLU A 306 20.75 -2.17 -14.85
N ASN A 307 21.47 -1.73 -15.89
CA ASN A 307 22.64 -2.46 -16.42
C ASN A 307 22.36 -3.94 -16.77
N GLY A 308 21.13 -4.26 -17.19
CA GLY A 308 20.71 -5.62 -17.54
C GLY A 308 20.46 -6.53 -16.31
N ARG A 309 20.29 -5.94 -15.13
CA ARG A 309 20.02 -6.64 -13.86
C ARG A 309 18.66 -6.25 -13.32
N TYR A 310 17.89 -7.24 -12.86
CA TYR A 310 16.65 -6.99 -12.12
C TYR A 310 16.92 -7.06 -10.61
N TYR A 311 16.00 -6.51 -9.82
CA TYR A 311 16.05 -6.50 -8.36
C TYR A 311 14.82 -7.19 -7.82
N LEU A 312 14.99 -8.01 -6.77
CA LEU A 312 13.88 -8.56 -6.01
C LEU A 312 13.29 -7.48 -5.09
N PRO A 313 12.04 -7.65 -4.61
CA PRO A 313 11.45 -6.73 -3.66
C PRO A 313 12.33 -6.49 -2.44
N PHE A 314 12.54 -5.21 -2.12
CA PHE A 314 13.33 -4.76 -0.97
C PHE A 314 14.78 -5.23 -1.01
N SER A 315 15.32 -5.43 -2.21
CA SER A 315 16.71 -5.81 -2.38
C SER A 315 17.64 -4.71 -1.85
N VAL A 316 18.65 -5.15 -1.11
CA VAL A 316 19.77 -4.31 -0.64
C VAL A 316 21.03 -4.53 -1.49
N SER A 317 20.91 -5.27 -2.60
CA SER A 317 22.01 -5.56 -3.51
C SER A 317 22.20 -4.40 -4.48
N ASP A 318 23.41 -3.85 -4.55
CA ASP A 318 23.77 -2.85 -5.57
C ASP A 318 23.97 -3.51 -6.96
N ASP A 319 24.34 -4.79 -6.99
CA ASP A 319 24.68 -5.53 -8.22
C ASP A 319 23.46 -6.20 -8.89
N GLY A 320 22.27 -6.05 -8.30
CA GLY A 320 21.03 -6.72 -8.70
C GLY A 320 20.99 -8.22 -8.35
N ASP A 321 19.80 -8.81 -8.42
CA ASP A 321 19.51 -10.17 -7.94
C ASP A 321 19.51 -11.22 -9.05
N GLY A 322 19.42 -10.81 -10.31
CA GLY A 322 19.51 -11.70 -11.47
C GLY A 322 19.61 -10.94 -12.78
N SER A 323 19.73 -11.68 -13.88
CA SER A 323 19.80 -11.09 -15.22
C SER A 323 18.40 -10.89 -15.78
N VAL A 324 18.19 -9.78 -16.49
CA VAL A 324 16.89 -9.56 -17.17
C VAL A 324 16.56 -10.62 -18.22
N ASP A 325 17.56 -11.29 -18.77
CA ASP A 325 17.38 -12.39 -19.71
C ASP A 325 16.73 -13.64 -19.05
N GLU A 326 16.67 -13.66 -17.72
CA GLU A 326 16.03 -14.70 -16.91
C GLU A 326 14.56 -14.38 -16.60
N LEU A 327 14.10 -13.16 -16.89
CA LEU A 327 12.72 -12.76 -16.62
C LEU A 327 11.76 -13.53 -17.54
N PRO A 328 10.68 -14.11 -16.99
CA PRO A 328 9.62 -14.70 -17.79
C PRO A 328 9.01 -13.69 -18.77
N GLU A 329 9.04 -14.05 -20.06
CA GLU A 329 8.24 -13.36 -21.06
C GLU A 329 6.75 -13.59 -20.75
N GLY A 330 5.96 -12.52 -20.73
CA GLY A 330 4.54 -12.68 -20.47
C GLY A 330 3.88 -11.45 -19.88
N PRO A 331 2.62 -11.59 -19.45
CA PRO A 331 1.89 -10.54 -18.77
C PRO A 331 2.36 -10.37 -17.32
N TRP A 332 2.48 -9.12 -16.89
CA TRP A 332 2.83 -8.72 -15.53
C TRP A 332 1.82 -7.69 -15.02
N SER A 333 1.43 -7.82 -13.76
CA SER A 333 0.71 -6.78 -13.03
C SER A 333 1.70 -5.81 -12.40
N VAL A 334 1.32 -4.55 -12.31
CA VAL A 334 2.13 -3.48 -11.70
C VAL A 334 1.48 -3.06 -10.41
N MET A 335 2.20 -3.12 -9.29
CA MET A 335 1.76 -2.58 -8.02
C MET A 335 2.62 -1.37 -7.65
N VAL A 336 2.01 -0.29 -7.21
CA VAL A 336 2.69 0.87 -6.62
C VAL A 336 2.41 0.86 -5.12
N VAL A 337 3.41 1.20 -4.31
CA VAL A 337 3.32 1.32 -2.85
C VAL A 337 3.98 2.64 -2.44
N ASN A 338 3.26 3.51 -1.73
CA ASN A 338 3.87 4.76 -1.25
C ASN A 338 4.53 4.59 0.12
N GLY A 339 5.27 5.60 0.57
CA GLY A 339 5.90 5.61 1.90
C GLY A 339 4.93 5.52 3.09
N ALA A 340 3.62 5.69 2.89
CA ALA A 340 2.61 5.46 3.93
C ALA A 340 2.09 4.01 3.93
N GLY A 341 2.55 3.14 3.02
CA GLY A 341 2.12 1.75 2.88
C GLY A 341 0.79 1.58 2.15
N GLN A 342 0.26 2.61 1.52
CA GLN A 342 -0.90 2.45 0.64
C GLN A 342 -0.44 1.71 -0.64
N THR A 343 -1.25 0.76 -1.13
CA THR A 343 -0.92 -0.08 -2.30
C THR A 343 -1.97 0.07 -3.41
N TRP A 344 -1.54 -0.02 -4.67
CA TRP A 344 -2.40 0.09 -5.87
C TRP A 344 -1.89 -0.86 -6.95
N THR A 345 -2.75 -1.58 -7.66
CA THR A 345 -2.31 -2.62 -8.60
C THR A 345 -3.04 -2.57 -9.93
N VAL A 346 -2.34 -2.45 -11.06
CA VAL A 346 -2.90 -2.59 -12.41
C VAL A 346 -2.59 -3.98 -13.00
N PRO A 347 -3.54 -4.66 -13.67
CA PRO A 347 -4.95 -4.27 -13.84
C PRO A 347 -5.67 -4.25 -12.48
N ASN A 348 -6.39 -3.16 -12.22
CA ASN A 348 -7.08 -2.98 -10.94
C ASN A 348 -8.23 -3.98 -10.84
N THR A 349 -8.62 -4.35 -9.62
CA THR A 349 -9.73 -5.30 -9.43
C THR A 349 -11.11 -4.66 -9.46
N PHE A 350 -11.21 -3.37 -9.78
CA PHE A 350 -12.50 -2.68 -9.88
C PHE A 350 -13.42 -3.40 -10.88
N GLY A 351 -14.66 -3.63 -10.46
CA GLY A 351 -15.67 -4.19 -11.34
C GLY A 351 -16.00 -3.22 -12.48
N GLN A 352 -16.37 -3.73 -13.67
CA GLN A 352 -16.87 -2.90 -14.78
C GLN A 352 -18.03 -1.95 -14.41
N ALA A 353 -18.69 -2.16 -13.25
CA ALA A 353 -19.79 -1.35 -12.76
C ALA A 353 -19.35 -0.12 -11.93
N GLU A 354 -18.07 -0.05 -11.52
CA GLU A 354 -17.54 0.99 -10.63
C GLU A 354 -17.03 2.23 -11.39
N THR A 355 -17.14 2.23 -12.72
CA THR A 355 -16.85 3.38 -13.58
C THR A 355 -18.13 4.12 -13.91
N ASN A 356 -18.64 4.95 -13.00
CA ASN A 356 -19.78 5.82 -13.32
C ASN A 356 -19.29 7.27 -13.38
N PRO A 357 -18.93 7.79 -14.57
CA PRO A 357 -18.59 9.20 -14.68
C PRO A 357 -19.87 10.04 -14.53
N THR A 358 -19.86 10.94 -13.55
CA THR A 358 -20.57 12.23 -13.67
C THR A 358 -20.08 12.93 -14.97
N GLU A 359 -20.97 13.69 -15.64
CA GLU A 359 -20.66 14.28 -16.95
C GLU A 359 -19.32 15.03 -16.96
N GLY A 360 -18.42 14.66 -17.89
CA GLY A 360 -17.17 15.39 -18.16
C GLY A 360 -15.86 14.65 -17.89
N PHE A 361 -15.89 13.38 -17.52
CA PHE A 361 -14.68 12.60 -17.19
C PHE A 361 -14.64 11.22 -17.87
N ASP A 362 -13.48 10.84 -18.41
CA ASP A 362 -13.20 9.48 -18.87
C ASP A 362 -12.34 8.79 -17.79
N PRO A 363 -12.90 7.84 -17.00
CA PRO A 363 -12.12 7.10 -16.02
C PRO A 363 -11.04 6.27 -16.70
N ALA A 364 -9.90 6.08 -16.03
CA ALA A 364 -8.79 5.29 -16.55
C ALA A 364 -9.26 3.91 -17.07
N THR A 365 -8.68 3.47 -18.19
CA THR A 365 -8.89 2.10 -18.68
C THR A 365 -8.10 1.12 -17.83
N GLN A 366 -8.70 0.68 -16.73
CA GLN A 366 -8.07 -0.13 -15.68
C GLN A 366 -7.74 -1.59 -16.07
N GLY A 367 -7.73 -1.90 -17.37
CA GLY A 367 -7.47 -3.23 -17.93
C GLY A 367 -6.14 -3.33 -18.69
N ALA A 368 -5.24 -2.36 -18.53
CA ALA A 368 -3.92 -2.46 -19.14
C ALA A 368 -3.08 -3.55 -18.44
N THR A 369 -2.28 -4.29 -19.19
CA THR A 369 -1.33 -5.26 -18.65
C THR A 369 0.03 -5.02 -19.30
N VAL A 370 1.08 -5.03 -18.50
CA VAL A 370 2.44 -4.92 -19.03
C VAL A 370 2.85 -6.27 -19.60
N VAL A 371 3.42 -6.28 -20.80
CA VAL A 371 4.02 -7.48 -21.39
C VAL A 371 5.51 -7.24 -21.50
N ILE A 372 6.28 -7.87 -20.61
CA ILE A 372 7.74 -7.82 -20.64
C ILE A 372 8.23 -8.77 -21.74
N ARG A 373 9.15 -8.27 -22.58
CA ARG A 373 9.75 -9.01 -23.70
C ARG A 373 11.24 -8.76 -23.82
#